data_AF-A0A1I4GQ38-F1
#
_entry.id   AF-A0A1I4GQ38-F1
#
_cell.length_a   1.000
_cell.length_b   1.000
_cell.length_c   1.000
_cell.angle_alpha   90.00
_cell.angle_beta   90.00
_cell.angle_gamma   90.00
#
_symmetry.space_group_name_H-M   'P 1'
#
loop_
_entity.id
_entity.type
_entity.pdbx_description
1 polymer ?
#
loop_
_entity_poly.entity_id
_entity_poly.type
_entity_poly.pdbx_seq_one_letter_code
_entity_poly.pdbx_strand_id
1 'polypeptide(L)' 'MRHSSTPLTPSQQTALELITQGSDEGGAITHNIAVDLLTGGGFERPEAEDLLEQLLLKGYVYESKNGLRLTP' A
#
# COMPACT_ATOMS: atom_id res chain seq x y z
N MET A 1 12.10 -9.18 16.62
CA MET A 1 11.38 -10.10 15.71
C MET A 1 11.66 -9.59 14.30
N ARG A 2 12.42 -10.34 13.49
CA ARG A 2 12.63 -9.97 12.08
C ARG A 2 11.35 -10.37 11.37
N HIS A 3 10.47 -9.41 11.07
CA HIS A 3 9.29 -9.68 10.29
C HIS A 3 9.74 -10.43 9.03
N SER A 4 9.17 -11.61 8.82
CA SER A 4 9.31 -12.35 7.58
C SER A 4 8.63 -11.53 6.50
N SER A 5 9.33 -10.51 6.00
CA SER A 5 8.93 -9.68 4.88
C SER A 5 8.91 -10.59 3.66
N THR A 6 7.74 -11.14 3.36
CA THR A 6 7.48 -11.88 2.13
C THR A 6 8.00 -11.01 0.99
N PRO A 7 8.96 -11.48 0.17
CA PRO A 7 9.60 -10.62 -0.82
C PRO A 7 8.57 -9.87 -1.65
N LEU A 8 8.78 -8.56 -1.79
CA LEU A 8 8.00 -7.74 -2.70
C LEU A 8 8.56 -7.86 -4.11
N THR A 9 7.68 -7.93 -5.09
CA THR A 9 8.06 -7.70 -6.48
C THR A 9 8.43 -6.23 -6.69
N PRO A 10 9.14 -5.87 -7.78
CA PRO A 10 9.43 -4.47 -8.08
C PRO A 10 8.17 -3.60 -8.13
N SER A 11 7.08 -4.07 -8.72
CA SER A 11 5.80 -3.35 -8.77
C SER A 11 5.17 -3.15 -7.39
N GLN A 12 5.21 -4.17 -6.54
CA GLN A 12 4.70 -4.06 -5.16
C GLN A 12 5.54 -3.10 -4.32
N GLN A 13 6.87 -3.08 -4.52
CA GLN A 13 7.73 -2.14 -3.82
C GLN A 13 7.43 -0.70 -4.25
N THR A 14 7.31 -0.45 -5.56
CA THR A 14 6.92 0.87 -6.08
C THR A 14 5.55 1.28 -5.54
N ALA A 15 4.57 0.37 -5.49
CA ALA A 15 3.26 0.64 -4.94
C ALA A 15 3.32 1.02 -3.46
N LEU A 16 4.10 0.30 -2.66
CA LEU A 16 4.31 0.60 -1.24
C LEU A 16 4.98 1.96 -1.05
N GLU A 17 5.96 2.30 -1.87
CA GLU A 17 6.64 3.60 -1.84
C GLU A 17 5.67 4.75 -2.16
N LEU A 18 4.83 4.61 -3.19
CA LEU A 18 3.81 5.62 -3.54
C LEU A 18 2.79 5.83 -2.42
N ILE A 19 2.31 4.73 -1.81
CA ILE A 19 1.42 4.80 -0.65
C ILE A 19 2.12 5.48 0.53
N THR A 20 3.40 5.16 0.77
CA THR A 20 4.20 5.76 1.85
C THR A 20 4.43 7.25 1.65
N GLN A 21 4.65 7.68 0.41
CA GLN A 21 4.82 9.11 0.08
C GLN A 21 3.51 9.89 0.18
N GLY A 22 2.37 9.25 -0.14
CA GLY A 22 1.05 9.87 -0.06
C GLY A 22 0.39 9.81 1.31
N SER A 23 0.85 8.93 2.20
CA SER A 23 0.49 8.95 3.62
C SER A 23 1.41 9.93 4.36
N ASP A 24 0.88 11.02 4.90
CA ASP A 24 1.61 11.82 5.90
C ASP A 24 2.12 10.90 7.02
N GLU A 25 3.29 11.18 7.61
CA GLU A 25 3.97 10.31 8.59
C GLU A 25 3.00 9.72 9.65
N GLY A 26 2.58 8.46 9.46
CA GLY A 26 1.68 7.74 10.38
C GLY A 26 0.17 8.01 10.23
N GLY A 27 -0.24 8.77 9.21
CA GLY A 27 -1.61 9.04 8.83
C GLY A 27 -2.27 7.82 8.18
N ALA A 28 -3.51 7.54 8.58
CA ALA A 28 -4.32 6.52 7.92
C ALA A 28 -4.92 7.10 6.64
N ILE A 29 -4.84 6.36 5.53
CA ILE A 29 -5.46 6.73 4.25
C ILE A 29 -6.62 5.78 3.93
N THR A 30 -7.59 6.21 3.14
CA THR A 30 -8.67 5.30 2.72
C THR A 30 -8.21 4.40 1.58
N HIS A 31 -8.92 3.29 1.35
CA HIS A 31 -8.69 2.41 0.19
C HIS A 31 -8.71 3.19 -1.12
N ASN A 32 -9.70 4.08 -1.30
CA ASN A 32 -9.81 4.90 -2.51
C ASN A 32 -8.61 5.83 -2.68
N ILE A 33 -8.12 6.45 -1.61
CA ILE A 33 -6.92 7.30 -1.67
C ILE A 33 -5.70 6.46 -2.05
N ALA A 34 -5.56 5.25 -1.48
CA ALA A 34 -4.46 4.36 -1.84
C ALA A 34 -4.50 3.98 -3.34
N VAL A 35 -5.67 3.61 -3.86
CA VAL A 35 -5.83 3.32 -5.30
C VAL A 35 -5.55 4.56 -6.15
N ASP A 36 -6.04 5.74 -5.75
CA ASP A 36 -5.81 6.98 -6.48
C ASP A 36 -4.31 7.36 -6.51
N LEU A 37 -3.56 7.14 -5.42
CA LEU A 37 -2.10 7.33 -5.37
C LEU A 37 -1.38 6.39 -6.34
N LEU A 38 -1.77 5.11 -6.38
CA LEU A 38 -1.19 4.13 -7.29
C LEU A 38 -1.49 4.47 -8.76
N THR A 39 -2.73 4.85 -9.07
CA THR A 39 -3.09 5.27 -10.43
C THR A 39 -2.39 6.56 -10.86
N GLY A 40 -2.22 7.52 -9.93
CA GLY A 40 -1.42 8.72 -10.17
C GLY A 40 0.07 8.42 -10.40
N GLY A 41 0.57 7.30 -9.86
CA GLY A 41 1.92 6.78 -10.09
C GLY A 41 2.12 5.98 -11.39
N GLY A 42 1.07 5.81 -12.19
CA GLY A 42 1.13 5.18 -13.52
C GLY A 42 0.63 3.75 -13.60
N PHE A 43 0.06 3.18 -12.52
CA PHE A 43 -0.62 1.89 -12.56
C PHE A 43 -2.04 2.04 -13.12
N GLU A 44 -2.54 1.04 -13.85
CA GLU A 44 -3.96 1.02 -14.20
C GLU A 44 -4.80 0.76 -12.96
N ARG A 45 -6.05 1.26 -12.92
CA ARG A 45 -6.94 1.04 -11.76
C ARG A 45 -7.08 -0.43 -11.33
N PRO A 46 -7.37 -1.41 -12.22
CA PRO A 46 -7.45 -2.81 -11.81
C PRO A 46 -6.11 -3.36 -11.29
N GLU A 47 -4.99 -2.90 -11.82
CA GLU A 47 -3.65 -3.28 -11.34
C GLU A 47 -3.36 -2.66 -9.97
N ALA A 48 -3.74 -1.40 -9.75
CA ALA A 48 -3.61 -0.71 -8.48
C ALA A 48 -4.40 -1.40 -7.36
N GLU A 49 -5.62 -1.85 -7.65
CA GLU A 49 -6.44 -2.61 -6.71
C GLU A 49 -5.78 -3.96 -6.36
N ASP A 50 -5.29 -4.71 -7.35
CA ASP A 50 -4.58 -5.97 -7.13
C ASP A 50 -3.27 -5.79 -6.33
N LEU A 51 -2.49 -4.75 -6.64
CA LEU A 51 -1.27 -4.43 -5.89
C LEU A 51 -1.57 -4.07 -4.43
N LEU A 52 -2.62 -3.30 -4.18
CA LEU A 52 -3.04 -2.93 -2.84
C LEU A 52 -3.50 -4.16 -2.04
N GLU A 53 -4.29 -5.05 -2.65
CA GLU A 53 -4.71 -6.31 -2.04
C GLU A 53 -3.50 -7.19 -1.70
N GLN A 54 -2.52 -7.29 -2.61
CA GLN A 54 -1.31 -8.07 -2.35
C GLN A 54 -0.47 -7.49 -1.19
N LEU A 55 -0.40 -6.17 -1.06
CA LEU A 55 0.27 -5.51 0.08
C LEU A 55 -0.46 -5.77 1.41
N LEU A 56 -1.80 -5.81 1.40
CA LEU A 56 -2.64 -6.20 2.54
C LEU A 56 -2.39 -7.66 2.95
N LEU A 57 -2.46 -8.57 1.98
CA LEU A 57 -2.24 -10.01 2.21
C LEU A 57 -0.84 -10.31 2.75
N LYS A 58 0.16 -9.55 2.30
CA LYS A 58 1.55 -9.67 2.77
C LYS A 58 1.81 -8.92 4.08
N GLY A 59 0.86 -8.13 4.57
CA GLY A 59 0.94 -7.41 5.84
C GLY A 59 1.84 -6.17 5.83
N TYR A 60 2.10 -5.58 4.66
CA TYR A 60 2.81 -4.29 4.54
C TYR A 60 1.89 -3.10 4.77
N VAL A 61 0.61 -3.30 4.46
CA VAL A 61 -0.49 -2.38 4.77
C VAL A 61 -1.53 -3.18 5.56
N TYR A 62 -2.25 -2.54 6.46
CA TYR A 62 -3.37 -3.15 7.17
C TYR A 62 -4.53 -2.18 7.32
N GLU A 63 -5.75 -2.71 7.36
CA GLU A 63 -6.94 -1.93 7.66
C GLU A 63 -7.04 -1.68 9.17
N SER A 64 -7.19 -0.41 9.53
CA SER A 64 -7.51 0.08 10.86
C SER A 64 -8.88 0.74 10.86
N LYS A 65 -9.43 1.02 12.05
CA LYS A 65 -10.71 1.75 12.20
C LYS A 65 -10.72 3.11 11.48
N ASN A 66 -9.54 3.68 11.24
CA ASN A 66 -9.37 4.99 10.62
C ASN A 66 -8.94 4.90 9.15
N GLY A 67 -8.92 3.71 8.54
CA GLY A 67 -8.42 3.46 7.19
C GLY A 67 -7.17 2.58 7.16
N LEU A 68 -6.54 2.50 6.00
CA LEU A 68 -5.30 1.79 5.76
C LEU A 68 -4.12 2.47 6.46
N ARG A 69 -3.28 1.65 7.08
CA ARG A 69 -2.04 2.07 7.76
C ARG A 69 -0.88 1.22 7.29
N LEU A 70 0.30 1.83 7.27
CA LEU A 70 1.55 1.14 6.99
C LEU A 70 2.00 0.36 8.23
N THR A 71 2.49 -0.86 8.01
CA THR A 71 3.16 -1.63 9.05
C THR A 71 4.53 -1.00 9.33
N PRO A 72 4.86 -0.70 10.60
CA PRO A 72 6.15 -0.11 10.99
C PRO A 72 7.34 -1.06 10.81
#